data_AF-A0A1Y3WFH5-F1
#
_entry.id   AF-A0A1Y3WFH5-F1
#
_cell.length_a   1.000
_cell.length_b   1.000
_cell.length_c   1.000
_cell.angle_alpha   90.00
_cell.angle_beta   90.00
_cell.angle_gamma   90.00
#
_symmetry.space_group_name_H-M   'P 1'
#
loop_
_entity.id
_entity.type
_entity.pdbx_description
1 polymer ?
#
loop_
_entity_poly.entity_id
_entity_poly.type
_entity_poly.pdbx_seq_one_letter_code
_entity_poly.pdbx_strand_id
1 'polypeptide(L)'
;MEEKEVRNYRVKERKTPDGRIQLTGSEDEEQQKVIRWAQLMCNAYPDLEMLYHVPNGGSRNRAEAAKLKRMGVRAGVPDLVLPAPHAGYAGLYIEMKVGENRTSKSQKEWLEKLTLRGYLALVCYGGNEAIDALEEYVKAPETILQIRRWD
;
A
#
# COMPACT_ATOMS: atom_id res chain seq x y z
N MET A 1 21.54 22.49 -12.70
CA MET A 1 20.58 21.39 -12.98
C MET A 1 21.19 20.17 -12.34
N GLU A 2 20.68 19.73 -11.19
CA GLU A 2 21.21 18.57 -10.47
C GLU A 2 20.78 17.27 -11.17
N GLU A 3 21.78 16.44 -11.52
CA GLU A 3 21.57 15.08 -12.02
C GLU A 3 20.85 14.26 -10.95
N LYS A 4 19.59 13.90 -11.19
CA LYS A 4 18.88 12.93 -10.35
C LYS A 4 19.45 11.55 -10.62
N GLU A 5 20.28 11.08 -9.69
CA GLU A 5 20.79 9.71 -9.63
C GLU A 5 19.63 8.71 -9.73
N VAL A 6 19.49 8.06 -10.88
CA VAL A 6 18.55 6.96 -11.06
C VAL A 6 19.14 5.74 -10.34
N ARG A 7 18.85 5.62 -9.04
CA ARG A 7 19.14 4.40 -8.27
C ARG A 7 18.44 3.21 -8.95
N ASN A 8 19.24 2.35 -9.59
CA ASN A 8 18.80 1.05 -10.07
C ASN A 8 18.34 0.21 -8.88
N TYR A 9 17.03 -0.03 -8.76
CA TYR A 9 16.44 -0.90 -7.74
C TYR A 9 16.80 -2.35 -8.06
N ARG A 10 17.89 -2.85 -7.49
CA ARG A 10 18.30 -4.25 -7.63
C ARG A 10 17.37 -5.11 -6.76
N VAL A 11 16.41 -5.78 -7.41
CA VAL A 11 15.57 -6.79 -6.74
C VAL A 11 16.48 -7.89 -6.19
N LYS A 12 16.48 -8.09 -4.86
CA LYS A 12 17.23 -9.18 -4.25
C LYS A 12 16.41 -10.44 -4.38
N GLU A 13 16.78 -11.29 -5.33
CA GLU A 13 16.15 -12.57 -5.59
C GLU A 13 16.91 -13.70 -4.91
N ARG A 14 16.19 -14.59 -4.22
CA ARG A 14 16.72 -15.87 -3.72
C ARG A 14 15.96 -17.01 -4.39
N LYS A 15 16.67 -17.99 -4.95
CA LYS A 15 16.04 -19.26 -5.35
C LYS A 15 15.79 -20.13 -4.12
N THR A 16 14.56 -20.57 -3.93
CA THR A 16 14.18 -21.59 -2.93
C THR A 16 14.66 -22.98 -3.39
N PRO A 17 14.74 -23.98 -2.49
CA PRO A 17 15.19 -25.34 -2.84
C PRO A 17 14.36 -26.02 -3.94
N ASP A 18 13.10 -25.63 -4.10
CA ASP A 18 12.16 -26.08 -5.14
C ASP A 18 12.19 -25.21 -6.42
N GLY A 19 13.14 -24.26 -6.52
CA GLY A 19 13.39 -23.48 -7.73
C GLY A 19 12.55 -22.21 -7.89
N ARG A 20 11.69 -21.87 -6.91
CA ARG A 20 10.91 -20.63 -6.93
C ARG A 20 11.80 -19.42 -6.62
N ILE A 21 11.50 -18.29 -7.24
CA ILE A 21 12.17 -17.02 -6.94
C ILE A 21 11.44 -16.35 -5.78
N GLN A 22 12.18 -16.05 -4.71
CA GLN A 22 11.71 -15.35 -3.53
C GLN A 22 12.34 -13.96 -3.50
N LEU A 23 11.48 -12.94 -3.40
CA LEU A 23 11.92 -11.56 -3.15
C LEU A 23 12.43 -11.47 -1.70
N THR A 24 13.64 -10.92 -1.52
CA THR A 24 14.35 -10.82 -0.23
C THR A 24 14.67 -9.39 0.19
N GLY A 25 14.06 -8.40 -0.45
CA GLY A 25 14.03 -7.01 0.03
C GLY A 25 13.14 -6.86 1.27
N SER A 26 13.25 -5.74 1.99
CA SER A 26 12.34 -5.46 3.10
C SER A 26 10.97 -4.96 2.60
N GLU A 27 9.91 -5.13 3.41
CA GLU A 27 8.59 -4.53 3.10
C GLU A 27 8.72 -3.01 2.89
N ASP A 28 9.55 -2.33 3.69
CA ASP A 28 9.81 -0.89 3.56
C ASP A 28 10.46 -0.51 2.22
N GLU A 29 11.44 -1.28 1.73
CA GLU A 29 12.11 -1.03 0.45
C GLU A 29 11.13 -1.19 -0.72
N GLU A 30 10.33 -2.25 -0.69
CA GLU A 30 9.32 -2.52 -1.70
C GLU A 30 8.20 -1.47 -1.67
N GLN A 31 7.77 -1.01 -0.50
CA GLN A 31 6.80 0.08 -0.38
C GLN A 31 7.35 1.42 -0.90
N GLN A 32 8.61 1.75 -0.60
CA GLN A 32 9.25 2.96 -1.13
C GLN A 32 9.27 2.98 -2.67
N LYS A 33 9.46 1.80 -3.29
CA LYS A 33 9.36 1.64 -4.75
C LYS A 33 7.95 1.96 -5.25
N VAL A 34 6.90 1.47 -4.58
CA VAL A 34 5.50 1.77 -4.92
C VAL A 34 5.23 3.28 -4.84
N ILE A 35 5.62 3.92 -3.74
CA ILE A 35 5.43 5.38 -3.55
C ILE A 35 6.17 6.18 -4.63
N ARG A 36 7.41 5.81 -4.96
CA ARG A 36 8.16 6.48 -6.03
C ARG A 36 7.48 6.32 -7.38
N TRP A 37 7.00 5.12 -7.72
CA TRP A 37 6.25 4.91 -8.95
C TRP A 37 5.01 5.79 -8.99
N ALA A 38 4.21 5.82 -7.91
CA ALA A 38 2.99 6.61 -7.84
C ALA A 38 3.27 8.11 -8.09
N GLN A 39 4.31 8.65 -7.44
CA GLN A 39 4.76 10.04 -7.63
C GLN A 39 5.16 10.36 -9.09
N LEU A 40 5.78 9.41 -9.79
CA LEU A 40 6.15 9.59 -11.20
C LEU A 40 4.94 9.51 -12.13
N MET A 41 3.88 8.82 -11.71
CA MET A 41 2.69 8.56 -12.52
C MET A 41 1.53 9.54 -12.26
N CYS A 42 1.65 10.46 -11.29
CA CYS A 42 0.62 11.48 -11.00
C CYS A 42 0.16 12.28 -12.24
N ASN A 43 1.05 12.54 -13.21
CA ASN A 43 0.65 13.24 -14.45
C ASN A 43 -0.30 12.42 -15.33
N ALA A 44 -0.16 11.09 -15.35
CA ALA A 44 -1.01 10.20 -16.11
C ALA A 44 -2.26 9.79 -15.31
N TYR A 45 -2.12 9.65 -13.99
CA TYR A 45 -3.15 9.23 -13.05
C TYR A 45 -3.16 10.19 -11.84
N PRO A 46 -3.88 11.32 -11.93
CA PRO A 46 -3.86 12.38 -10.90
C PRO A 46 -4.22 11.89 -9.50
N ASP A 47 -5.15 10.96 -9.37
CA ASP A 47 -5.59 10.43 -8.08
C ASP A 47 -4.48 9.76 -7.27
N LEU A 48 -3.39 9.31 -7.91
CA LEU A 48 -2.22 8.77 -7.21
C LEU A 48 -1.54 9.79 -6.29
N GLU A 49 -1.78 11.10 -6.45
CA GLU A 49 -1.35 12.12 -5.49
C GLU A 49 -1.95 11.90 -4.09
N MET A 50 -3.12 11.27 -4.01
CA MET A 50 -3.79 10.95 -2.75
C MET A 50 -3.29 9.65 -2.10
N LEU A 51 -2.34 8.91 -2.70
CA LEU A 51 -1.79 7.69 -2.11
C LEU A 51 -0.90 8.03 -0.90
N TYR A 52 -1.20 7.45 0.26
CA TYR A 52 -0.38 7.65 1.47
C TYR A 52 -0.16 6.38 2.28
N HIS A 53 0.93 6.37 3.04
CA HIS A 53 1.25 5.31 4.00
C HIS A 53 0.57 5.57 5.35
N VAL A 54 0.06 4.50 5.97
CA VAL A 54 -0.43 4.48 7.35
C VAL A 54 0.66 3.88 8.26
N PRO A 55 1.45 4.71 8.97
CA PRO A 55 2.53 4.24 9.82
C PRO A 55 1.98 3.76 11.16
N ASN A 56 1.19 2.69 11.16
CA ASN A 56 0.65 2.09 12.39
C ASN A 56 1.51 0.92 12.89
N GLY A 57 2.37 0.34 12.03
CA GLY A 57 3.34 -0.69 12.36
C GLY A 57 4.75 -0.17 12.71
N GLY A 58 5.68 -1.08 12.98
CA GLY A 58 7.09 -0.75 13.23
C GLY A 58 7.48 -0.58 14.70
N SER A 59 8.80 -0.64 14.96
CA SER A 59 9.36 -0.56 16.31
C SER A 59 9.36 0.88 16.83
N ARG A 60 8.91 1.05 18.08
CA ARG A 60 8.87 2.35 18.78
C ARG A 60 9.14 2.14 20.25
N ASN A 61 9.51 3.20 20.96
CA ASN A 61 9.59 3.10 22.42
C ASN A 61 8.18 2.92 23.03
N ARG A 62 8.12 2.33 24.23
CA ARG A 62 6.85 1.99 24.90
C ARG A 62 5.97 3.21 25.17
N ALA A 63 6.56 4.34 25.54
CA ALA A 63 5.81 5.56 25.87
C ALA A 63 5.14 6.16 24.63
N GLU A 64 5.87 6.20 23.52
CA GLU A 64 5.37 6.65 22.21
C GLU A 64 4.29 5.72 21.68
N ALA A 65 4.49 4.41 21.72
CA ALA A 65 3.48 3.44 21.32
C ALA A 65 2.18 3.60 22.14
N ALA A 66 2.28 3.82 23.45
CA ALA A 66 1.13 4.07 24.31
C ALA A 66 0.43 5.41 23.99
N LYS A 67 1.20 6.48 23.74
CA LYS A 67 0.67 7.79 23.30
C LYS A 67 -0.11 7.64 21.99
N LEU A 68 0.49 7.01 20.99
CA LEU A 68 -0.11 6.81 19.67
C LEU A 68 -1.39 5.96 19.75
N LYS A 69 -1.39 4.88 20.53
CA LYS A 69 -2.63 4.11 20.79
C LYS A 69 -3.75 4.98 21.37
N ARG A 70 -3.45 5.89 22.30
CA ARG A 70 -4.44 6.86 22.84
C ARG A 70 -4.89 7.89 21.81
N MET A 71 -4.04 8.24 20.85
CA MET A 71 -4.39 9.12 19.73
C MET A 71 -5.20 8.43 18.62
N GLY A 72 -5.45 7.12 18.74
CA GLY A 72 -6.33 6.38 17.83
C GLY A 72 -5.62 5.46 16.85
N VAL A 73 -4.29 5.31 16.94
CA VAL A 73 -3.54 4.37 16.10
C VAL A 73 -4.06 2.94 16.33
N ARG A 74 -4.40 2.25 15.24
CA ARG A 74 -4.98 0.90 15.27
C ARG A 74 -4.01 -0.09 14.66
N ALA A 75 -3.76 -1.18 15.39
CA ALA A 75 -2.93 -2.28 14.90
C ALA A 75 -3.62 -2.97 13.70
N GLY A 76 -2.83 -3.30 12.68
CA GLY A 76 -3.25 -4.07 11.51
C GLY A 76 -4.02 -3.30 10.44
N VAL A 77 -4.12 -1.98 10.52
CA VAL A 77 -4.58 -1.17 9.38
C VAL A 77 -3.59 -1.38 8.21
N PRO A 78 -4.05 -1.60 6.97
CA PRO A 78 -3.18 -1.81 5.82
C PRO A 78 -2.20 -0.66 5.60
N ASP A 79 -1.04 -0.98 5.02
CA ASP A 79 0.09 -0.06 4.94
C ASP A 79 -0.15 1.13 4.01
N LEU A 80 -0.84 0.93 2.88
CA LEU A 80 -1.11 1.96 1.88
C LEU A 80 -2.61 2.18 1.69
N VAL A 81 -2.98 3.45 1.46
CA VAL A 81 -4.36 3.86 1.20
C VAL A 81 -4.38 4.82 0.01
N LEU A 82 -5.24 4.52 -0.96
CA LEU A 82 -5.65 5.41 -2.03
C LEU A 82 -7.14 5.71 -1.87
N PRO A 83 -7.52 6.87 -1.31
CA PRO A 83 -8.91 7.25 -1.08
C PRO A 83 -9.57 7.79 -2.36
N ALA A 84 -9.31 7.15 -3.51
CA ALA A 84 -9.88 7.51 -4.80
C ALA A 84 -10.90 6.44 -5.23
N PRO A 85 -12.14 6.81 -5.55
CA PRO A 85 -13.18 5.85 -5.90
C PRO A 85 -13.04 5.36 -7.35
N HIS A 86 -12.64 4.10 -7.56
CA HIS A 86 -12.54 3.46 -8.88
C HIS A 86 -13.01 2.00 -8.83
N ALA A 87 -13.23 1.41 -10.00
CA ALA A 87 -13.50 -0.02 -10.16
C ALA A 87 -14.71 -0.57 -9.36
N GLY A 88 -15.68 0.29 -9.02
CA GLY A 88 -16.82 -0.06 -8.17
C GLY A 88 -16.57 0.02 -6.66
N TYR A 89 -15.39 0.47 -6.24
CA TYR A 89 -14.99 0.61 -4.84
C TYR A 89 -14.86 2.07 -4.42
N ALA A 90 -14.98 2.32 -3.12
CA ALA A 90 -14.86 3.66 -2.53
C ALA A 90 -13.40 4.13 -2.35
N GLY A 91 -12.44 3.22 -2.55
CA GLY A 91 -11.02 3.44 -2.31
C GLY A 91 -10.29 2.10 -2.26
N LEU A 92 -8.97 2.16 -2.37
CA LEU A 92 -8.08 1.00 -2.35
C LEU A 92 -7.18 1.02 -1.12
N TYR A 93 -7.08 -0.12 -0.45
CA TYR A 93 -6.16 -0.40 0.64
C TYR A 93 -5.23 -1.54 0.24
N ILE A 94 -3.93 -1.36 0.47
CA ILE A 94 -2.92 -2.40 0.20
C ILE A 94 -2.13 -2.68 1.47
N GLU A 95 -2.10 -3.94 1.87
CA GLU A 95 -1.18 -4.49 2.86
C GLU A 95 0.03 -5.10 2.14
N MET A 96 1.22 -4.60 2.44
CA MET A 96 2.47 -5.01 1.79
C MET A 96 3.03 -6.25 2.47
N LYS A 97 3.49 -7.23 1.69
CA LYS A 97 4.20 -8.42 2.18
C LYS A 97 5.43 -8.69 1.31
N VAL A 98 6.40 -9.41 1.86
CA VAL A 98 7.56 -9.91 1.10
C VAL A 98 7.86 -11.36 1.49
N GLY A 99 8.35 -12.14 0.54
CA GLY A 99 8.77 -13.53 0.76
C GLY A 99 7.71 -14.39 1.47
N GLU A 100 8.08 -14.92 2.63
CA GLU A 100 7.21 -15.80 3.44
C GLU A 100 6.40 -15.06 4.52
N ASN A 101 6.48 -13.73 4.58
CA ASN A 101 5.69 -12.97 5.53
C ASN A 101 4.20 -13.24 5.30
N ARG A 102 3.44 -13.29 6.39
CA ARG A 102 2.00 -13.54 6.36
C ARG A 102 1.27 -12.41 7.08
N THR A 103 0.08 -12.10 6.61
CA THR A 103 -0.83 -11.20 7.31
C THR A 103 -1.14 -11.74 8.71
N SER A 104 -0.94 -10.90 9.72
CA SER A 104 -1.37 -11.16 11.10
C SER A 104 -2.89 -11.27 11.22
N LYS A 105 -3.37 -11.78 12.35
CA LYS A 105 -4.82 -11.87 12.62
C LYS A 105 -5.50 -10.50 12.53
N SER A 106 -4.93 -9.46 13.15
CA SER A 106 -5.49 -8.10 13.11
C SER A 106 -5.53 -7.52 11.69
N GLN A 107 -4.55 -7.83 10.84
CA GLN A 107 -4.56 -7.38 9.43
C GLN A 107 -5.69 -8.04 8.66
N LYS A 108 -5.88 -9.36 8.82
CA LYS A 108 -7.02 -10.07 8.19
C LYS A 108 -8.36 -9.48 8.61
N GLU A 109 -8.55 -9.19 9.90
CA GLU A 109 -9.77 -8.55 10.40
C GLU A 109 -10.00 -7.16 9.80
N TRP A 110 -8.95 -6.37 9.55
CA TRP A 110 -9.08 -5.08 8.90
C TRP A 110 -9.44 -5.20 7.42
N LEU A 111 -8.76 -6.08 6.69
CA LEU A 111 -9.04 -6.36 5.28
C LEU A 111 -10.50 -6.80 5.09
N GLU A 112 -11.00 -7.68 5.97
CA GLU A 112 -12.40 -8.10 5.97
C GLU A 112 -13.36 -6.91 6.24
N LYS A 113 -13.10 -6.11 7.27
CA LYS A 113 -13.92 -4.94 7.60
C LYS A 113 -13.97 -3.92 6.45
N LEU A 114 -12.85 -3.67 5.79
CA LEU A 114 -12.76 -2.76 4.65
C LEU A 114 -13.54 -3.30 3.45
N THR A 115 -13.36 -4.57 3.13
CA THR A 115 -14.08 -5.26 2.05
C THR A 115 -15.59 -5.20 2.26
N LEU A 116 -16.06 -5.51 3.47
CA LEU A 116 -17.49 -5.45 3.84
C LEU A 116 -18.07 -4.02 3.77
N ARG A 117 -17.23 -2.98 3.69
CA ARG A 117 -17.63 -1.58 3.57
C ARG A 117 -17.39 -0.97 2.20
N GLY A 118 -17.15 -1.80 1.19
CA GLY A 118 -17.06 -1.35 -0.20
C GLY A 118 -15.71 -0.76 -0.60
N TYR A 119 -14.67 -1.00 0.18
CA TYR A 119 -13.29 -0.72 -0.23
C TYR A 119 -12.68 -1.95 -0.89
N LEU A 120 -11.81 -1.74 -1.88
CA LEU A 120 -10.92 -2.79 -2.35
C LEU A 120 -9.78 -2.92 -1.36
N ALA A 121 -9.57 -4.11 -0.81
CA ALA A 121 -8.54 -4.36 0.20
C ALA A 121 -7.70 -5.58 -0.22
N LEU A 122 -6.45 -5.34 -0.57
CA LEU A 122 -5.55 -6.33 -1.16
C LEU A 122 -4.32 -6.59 -0.28
N VAL A 123 -3.78 -7.79 -0.39
CA VAL A 123 -2.44 -8.13 0.11
C VAL A 123 -1.55 -8.28 -1.11
N CYS A 124 -0.47 -7.51 -1.19
CA CYS A 124 0.45 -7.54 -2.34
C CYS A 124 1.84 -8.00 -1.88
N TYR A 125 2.43 -8.95 -2.60
CA TYR A 125 3.76 -9.48 -2.33
C TYR A 125 4.82 -8.77 -3.19
N GLY A 126 5.46 -7.77 -2.59
CA GLY A 126 6.46 -6.92 -3.22
C GLY A 126 5.88 -5.73 -3.99
N GLY A 127 6.74 -4.82 -4.41
CA GLY A 127 6.33 -3.54 -4.97
C GLY A 127 5.74 -3.65 -6.38
N ASN A 128 6.14 -4.65 -7.17
CA ASN A 128 5.58 -4.83 -8.52
C ASN A 128 4.09 -5.19 -8.46
N GLU A 129 3.71 -6.17 -7.63
CA GLU A 129 2.31 -6.58 -7.49
C GLU A 129 1.43 -5.43 -6.99
N ALA A 130 1.94 -4.63 -6.04
CA ALA A 130 1.23 -3.44 -5.55
C ALA A 130 1.10 -2.35 -6.63
N ILE A 131 2.15 -2.16 -7.47
CA ILE A 131 2.11 -1.24 -8.60
C ILE A 131 1.08 -1.70 -9.64
N ASP A 132 1.09 -2.98 -10.01
CA ASP A 132 0.15 -3.53 -10.99
C ASP A 132 -1.29 -3.37 -10.50
N ALA A 133 -1.54 -3.66 -9.21
CA ALA A 133 -2.86 -3.47 -8.60
C ALA A 133 -3.29 -1.99 -8.57
N LEU A 134 -2.39 -1.07 -8.21
CA LEU A 134 -2.67 0.38 -8.24
C LEU A 134 -2.97 0.85 -9.66
N GLU A 135 -2.16 0.44 -10.64
CA GLU A 135 -2.28 0.83 -12.03
C GLU A 135 -3.59 0.32 -12.64
N GLU A 136 -3.96 -0.95 -12.40
CA GLU A 136 -5.23 -1.51 -12.82
C GLU A 136 -6.40 -0.76 -12.19
N TYR A 137 -6.31 -0.46 -10.89
CA TYR A 137 -7.35 0.25 -10.16
C TYR A 137 -7.60 1.66 -10.69
N VAL A 138 -6.56 2.47 -10.89
CA VAL A 138 -6.72 3.85 -11.38
C VAL A 138 -7.04 3.95 -12.87
N LYS A 139 -6.75 2.90 -13.66
CA LYS A 139 -7.20 2.80 -15.06
C LYS A 139 -8.69 2.46 -15.18
N ALA A 140 -9.26 1.82 -14.17
CA ALA A 140 -10.67 1.48 -14.17
C ALA A 140 -11.55 2.74 -14.08
N PRO A 141 -12.80 2.68 -14.58
CA PRO A 141 -13.73 3.80 -14.46
C PRO A 141 -13.89 4.26 -13.01
N GLU A 142 -14.04 5.56 -12.83
CA GLU A 142 -14.34 6.18 -11.54
C GLU A 142 -15.66 5.62 -10.97
N THR A 143 -15.67 5.32 -9.68
CA THR A 143 -16.88 4.90 -8.97
C THR A 143 -17.68 6.13 -8.57
N ILE A 144 -18.89 6.27 -9.12
CA ILE A 144 -19.76 7.40 -8.78
C ILE A 144 -20.38 7.19 -7.39
N LEU A 145 -19.90 7.96 -6.42
CA LEU A 145 -20.46 8.05 -5.07
C LEU A 145 -21.34 9.29 -4.91
N GLN A 146 -22.13 9.36 -3.84
CA GLN A 146 -22.83 10.60 -3.50
C GLN A 146 -21.82 11.66 -3.08
N ILE A 147 -21.61 12.66 -3.93
CA ILE A 147 -20.68 13.76 -3.68
C ILE A 147 -21.40 14.85 -2.90
N ARG A 148 -20.82 15.23 -1.75
CA ARG A 148 -21.16 16.49 -1.10
C ARG A 148 -20.31 17.59 -1.72
N ARG A 149 -20.96 18.62 -2.27
CA ARG A 149 -20.22 19.82 -2.70
C ARG A 149 -19.64 20.50 -1.47
N TRP A 150 -18.38 20.91 -1.58
CA TRP A 150 -17.77 21.83 -0.64
C TRP A 150 -18.18 23.23 -1.07
N ASP A 151 -18.86 23.96 -0.18
CA ASP A 151 -19.19 25.37 -0.34
C ASP A 151 -18.09 26.24 0.28
#